data_AF-A9B7P1-F1
#
_entry.id   AF-A9B7P1-F1
#
_cell.length_a   1.000
_cell.length_b   1.000
_cell.length_c   1.000
_cell.angle_alpha   90.00
_cell.angle_beta   90.00
_cell.angle_gamma   90.00
#
_symmetry.space_group_name_H-M   'P 1'
#
loop_
_entity.id
_entity.type
_entity.pdbx_description
1 polymer ?
#
loop_
_entity_poly.entity_id
_entity_poly.type
_entity_poly.pdbx_seq_one_letter_code
_entity_poly.pdbx_strand_id
1 'polypeptide(L)' 'MQQAPLLQASYRLAKAFGWTPQEVQALTMAQITLYLQLLAEDVGSE' A
#
# COMPACT_ATOMS: atom_id res chain seq x y z
N MET A 1 -1.86 2.77 -21.56
CA MET A 1 -2.59 2.37 -20.35
C MET A 1 -1.69 2.63 -19.15
N GLN A 2 -1.80 3.82 -18.53
CA GLN A 2 -1.06 4.12 -17.31
C GLN A 2 -1.72 3.30 -16.19
N GLN A 3 -1.11 2.19 -15.79
CA GLN A 3 -1.58 1.42 -14.65
C GLN A 3 -1.63 2.39 -13.46
N ALA A 4 -2.84 2.57 -12.92
CA ALA A 4 -3.13 3.64 -11.99
C ALA A 4 -2.13 3.58 -10.81
N PRO A 5 -1.58 4.73 -10.35
CA PRO A 5 -0.67 4.77 -9.20
C PRO A 5 -1.27 4.06 -7.97
N LEU A 6 -2.60 4.05 -7.88
CA LEU A 6 -3.33 3.31 -6.86
C LEU A 6 -3.15 1.79 -6.94
N LEU A 7 -3.12 1.21 -8.14
CA LEU A 7 -2.91 -0.23 -8.32
C LEU A 7 -1.52 -0.66 -7.83
N GLN A 8 -0.49 0.17 -8.09
CA GLN A 8 0.86 -0.08 -7.59
C GLN A 8 0.93 0.04 -6.07
N ALA A 9 0.28 1.06 -5.49
CA ALA A 9 0.17 1.22 -4.05
C ALA A 9 -0.53 0.00 -3.41
N SER A 10 -1.67 -0.43 -3.98
CA SER A 10 -2.42 -1.57 -3.46
C SER A 10 -1.60 -2.86 -3.52
N TYR A 11 -0.87 -3.09 -4.60
CA TYR A 11 0.01 -4.25 -4.74
C TYR A 11 1.17 -4.23 -3.73
N ARG A 12 1.81 -3.08 -3.51
CA ARG A 12 2.89 -2.94 -2.53
C ARG A 12 2.40 -3.20 -1.11
N LEU A 13 1.24 -2.65 -0.74
CA LEU A 13 0.61 -2.89 0.56
C LEU A 13 0.26 -4.38 0.76
N ALA A 14 -0.39 -4.99 -0.22
CA ALA A 14 -0.73 -6.41 -0.20
C ALA A 14 0.52 -7.29 0.02
N LYS A 15 1.60 -7.01 -0.71
CA LYS A 15 2.86 -7.78 -0.60
C LYS A 15 3.55 -7.58 0.75
N ALA A 16 3.58 -6.35 1.26
CA ALA A 16 4.28 -6.01 2.50
C ALA A 16 3.59 -6.57 3.75
N PHE A 17 2.25 -6.50 3.79
CA PHE A 17 1.48 -6.88 4.97
C PHE A 17 0.81 -8.26 4.85
N GLY A 18 0.98 -8.95 3.73
CA GLY A 18 0.38 -10.26 3.47
C GLY A 18 -1.13 -10.21 3.20
N TRP A 19 -1.67 -9.02 2.87
CA TRP A 19 -3.09 -8.82 2.60
C TRP A 19 -3.48 -9.20 1.17
N THR A 20 -4.75 -9.53 0.99
CA THR A 20 -5.34 -9.74 -0.34
C THR A 20 -5.70 -8.42 -1.02
N PRO A 21 -5.81 -8.38 -2.36
CA PRO A 21 -6.25 -7.18 -3.07
C PRO A 21 -7.62 -6.67 -2.61
N GLN A 22 -8.54 -7.57 -2.25
CA GLN A 22 -9.84 -7.20 -1.69
C GLN A 22 -9.70 -6.47 -0.34
N GLU A 23 -8.84 -6.95 0.56
CA GLU A 23 -8.60 -6.30 1.85
C GLU A 23 -8.01 -4.91 1.68
N VAL A 24 -7.08 -4.73 0.74
CA VAL A 24 -6.50 -3.42 0.46
C VAL A 24 -7.52 -2.46 -0.17
N GLN A 25 -8.45 -2.96 -0.98
CA GLN A 25 -9.54 -2.14 -1.53
C GLN A 25 -10.61 -1.76 -0.50
N ALA A 26 -10.69 -2.49 0.63
CA ALA A 26 -11.55 -2.11 1.75
C ALA A 26 -10.96 -0.95 2.58
N LEU A 27 -9.68 -0.62 2.39
CA LEU A 27 -9.02 0.49 3.07
C LEU A 27 -9.42 1.83 2.45
N THR A 28 -9.61 2.83 3.31
CA THR A 28 -9.81 4.21 2.86
C THR A 28 -8.50 4.80 2.34
N MET A 29 -8.56 5.83 1.49
CA MET A 29 -7.35 6.52 1.01
C MET A 29 -6.46 7.05 2.15
N ALA A 30 -7.05 7.46 3.27
CA ALA A 30 -6.31 7.89 4.46
C ALA A 30 -5.50 6.74 5.07
N GLN A 31 -6.11 5.55 5.20
CA GLN A 31 -5.43 4.35 5.71
C GLN A 31 -4.34 3.87 4.74
N ILE A 32 -4.62 3.86 3.43
CA ILE A 32 -3.64 3.52 2.39
C ILE A 32 -2.42 4.43 2.49
N THR A 33 -2.64 5.75 2.61
CA THR A 33 -1.54 6.73 2.75
C THR A 33 -0.72 6.48 4.02
N LEU A 34 -1.38 6.21 5.15
CA LEU A 34 -0.71 5.90 6.41
C LEU A 34 0.18 4.65 6.31
N TYR A 35 -0.35 3.55 5.76
CA TYR A 35 0.43 2.31 5.62
C TYR A 35 1.60 2.46 4.64
N LEU A 36 1.45 3.27 3.60
CA LEU A 36 2.54 3.58 2.68
C LEU A 36 3.63 4.42 3.35
N GLN A 37 3.27 5.34 4.24
CA GLN A 37 4.24 6.11 5.04
C GLN A 37 5.00 5.20 6.00
N LEU A 38 4.29 4.34 6.74
CA LEU A 38 4.91 3.37 7.64
C LEU A 38 5.91 2.46 6.91
N LEU A 39 5.55 1.99 5.71
CA LEU A 39 6.46 1.21 4.85
C LEU A 39 7.68 2.01 4.39
N ALA A 40 7.52 3.30 4.11
CA ALA A 40 8.63 4.15 3.71
C ALA A 40 9.57 4.46 4.88
N GLU A 41 9.04 4.58 6.09
CA GLU A 41 9.82 4.78 7.33
C GLU A 41 10.57 3.51 7.75
N ASP A 42 9.95 2.33 7.62
CA ASP A 42 10.57 1.03 7.89
C ASP A 42 11.77 0.79 6.97
N VAL A 43 11.62 1.07 5.66
CA VAL A 43 12.69 0.95 4.65
C VAL A 43 13.77 2.05 4.79
N GLY A 44 13.48 3.15 5.48
CA GLY A 44 14.41 4.26 5.72
C GLY A 44 15.27 4.13 6.99
N SER A 45 15.11 3.04 7.75
CA SER A 45 15.78 2.82 9.03
C SER A 45 17.07 1.97 8.94
N GLU A 46 17.64 1.83 7.73
CA GLU A 46 18.92 1.15 7.46
C GLU A 46 20.05 2.13 7.11
#